data_AF-A0A7W5MR34-F1
#
_entry.id   AF-A0A7W5MR34-F1
#
_cell.length_a   1.000
_cell.length_b   1.000
_cell.length_c   1.000
_cell.angle_alpha   90.00
_cell.angle_beta   90.00
_cell.angle_gamma   90.00
#
_symmetry.space_group_name_H-M   'P 1'
#
loop_
_entity.id
_entity.type
_entity.pdbx_description
1 polymer ?
#
loop_
_entity_poly.entity_id
_entity_poly.type
_entity_poly.pdbx_seq_one_letter_code
_entity_poly.pdbx_strand_id
1 'polypeptide(L)'
;MSPAHVFEPTYRALRERLLTATWPPGTRLESARLAAQLMVSATPVRDSLNRLLGEGLVVLHPGLGFLVPRLLEQDVRDLLTCQHHMLLHALEDATRSGLDHSVAAADNTADTPLTTRRRALIADLAQACRNRAWGYLAQQIDDRLAPVLHHEAEVLEDVAAELDSLEETWSRARDGGAPLATLIPLLGSFAQRRIAAASALLVRLAG
;
A
#
# COMPACT_ATOMS: atom_id res chain seq x y z
N MET A 1 -4.61 -30.80 -10.65
CA MET A 1 -4.40 -29.35 -10.91
C MET A 1 -3.00 -28.98 -10.43
N SER A 2 -2.25 -28.19 -11.21
CA SER A 2 -0.86 -27.84 -10.87
C SER A 2 -0.80 -27.01 -9.57
N PRO A 3 0.15 -27.25 -8.64
CA PRO A 3 0.31 -26.49 -7.40
C PRO A 3 0.35 -24.97 -7.60
N ALA A 4 0.93 -24.50 -8.71
CA ALA A 4 1.03 -23.08 -9.05
C ALA A 4 -0.34 -22.40 -9.28
N HIS A 5 -1.34 -23.14 -9.79
CA HIS A 5 -2.66 -22.58 -10.11
C HIS A 5 -3.50 -22.28 -8.87
N VAL A 6 -3.21 -22.90 -7.73
CA VAL A 6 -3.98 -22.70 -6.48
C VAL A 6 -3.26 -21.70 -5.56
N PHE A 7 -1.93 -21.66 -5.61
CA PHE A 7 -1.13 -20.78 -4.77
C PHE A 7 -1.41 -19.30 -5.01
N GLU A 8 -1.28 -18.81 -6.25
CA GLU A 8 -1.40 -17.38 -6.54
C GLU A 8 -2.78 -16.81 -6.19
N PRO A 9 -3.92 -17.47 -6.53
CA PRO A 9 -5.24 -17.03 -6.07
C PRO A 9 -5.38 -17.05 -4.54
N THR A 10 -4.82 -18.06 -3.86
CA THR A 10 -4.84 -18.14 -2.39
C THR A 10 -4.09 -16.97 -1.77
N TYR A 11 -2.87 -16.70 -2.26
CA TYR A 11 -2.06 -15.57 -1.81
C TYR A 11 -2.78 -14.24 -2.02
N ARG A 12 -3.33 -13.99 -3.21
CA ARG A 12 -4.08 -12.75 -3.50
C ARG A 12 -5.28 -12.57 -2.58
N ALA A 13 -6.05 -13.64 -2.33
CA ALA A 13 -7.21 -13.58 -1.45
C ALA A 13 -6.84 -13.25 0.00
N LEU A 14 -5.73 -13.81 0.51
CA LEU A 14 -5.24 -13.49 1.85
C LEU A 14 -4.66 -12.08 1.93
N ARG A 15 -3.86 -11.67 0.93
CA ARG A 15 -3.30 -10.33 0.83
C ARG A 15 -4.41 -9.28 0.83
N GLU A 16 -5.44 -9.44 0.00
CA GLU A 16 -6.52 -8.48 -0.12
C GLU A 16 -7.24 -8.24 1.22
N ARG A 17 -7.51 -9.30 1.98
CA ARG A 17 -8.12 -9.20 3.31
C ARG A 17 -7.23 -8.49 4.34
N LEU A 18 -5.91 -8.63 4.23
CA LEU A 18 -4.98 -7.86 5.06
C LEU A 18 -5.02 -6.37 4.70
N LEU A 19 -4.90 -6.06 3.41
CA LEU A 19 -4.83 -4.68 2.92
C LEU A 19 -6.11 -3.87 3.16
N THR A 20 -7.27 -4.53 3.14
CA THR A 20 -8.57 -3.94 3.43
C THR A 20 -8.95 -3.97 4.91
N ALA A 21 -7.98 -4.29 5.80
CA ALA A 21 -8.21 -4.40 7.24
C ALA A 21 -9.38 -5.34 7.63
N THR A 22 -9.69 -6.35 6.80
CA THR A 22 -10.77 -7.33 7.10
C THR A 22 -10.51 -8.07 8.41
N TRP A 23 -9.23 -8.27 8.76
CA TRP A 23 -8.83 -8.88 10.02
C TRP A 23 -8.22 -7.81 10.94
N PRO A 24 -8.76 -7.65 12.16
CA PRO A 24 -8.20 -6.72 13.14
C PRO A 24 -6.74 -7.04 13.51
N PRO A 25 -5.95 -6.03 13.95
CA PRO A 25 -4.59 -6.25 14.43
C PRO A 25 -4.48 -7.34 15.50
N GLY A 26 -3.49 -8.22 15.37
CA GLY A 26 -3.26 -9.37 16.23
C GLY A 26 -4.22 -10.55 16.05
N THR A 27 -5.09 -10.53 15.04
CA THR A 27 -5.91 -11.70 14.66
C THR A 27 -5.01 -12.87 14.27
N ARG A 28 -5.32 -14.06 14.80
CA ARG A 28 -4.62 -15.31 14.45
C ARG A 28 -5.07 -15.84 13.09
N LEU A 29 -4.09 -16.09 12.22
CA LEU A 29 -4.28 -16.58 10.87
C LEU A 29 -4.00 -18.08 10.82
N GLU A 30 -4.99 -18.88 11.23
CA GLU A 30 -4.88 -20.34 11.27
C GLU A 30 -5.00 -20.96 9.88
N SER A 31 -3.93 -21.61 9.41
CA SER A 31 -3.89 -22.15 8.05
C SER A 31 -5.01 -23.15 7.76
N ALA A 32 -5.39 -24.00 8.73
CA ALA A 32 -6.47 -24.97 8.55
C ALA A 32 -7.84 -24.29 8.40
N ARG A 33 -8.12 -23.24 9.18
CA ARG A 33 -9.37 -22.50 9.10
C ARG A 33 -9.48 -21.72 7.79
N LEU A 34 -8.41 -21.03 7.41
CA LEU A 34 -8.34 -20.29 6.15
C LEU A 34 -8.45 -21.23 4.93
N ALA A 35 -7.85 -22.42 5.00
CA ALA A 35 -7.96 -23.45 3.98
C ALA A 35 -9.41 -23.90 3.75
N ALA A 36 -10.15 -24.15 4.84
CA ALA A 36 -11.57 -24.48 4.78
C ALA A 36 -12.40 -23.35 4.15
N GLN A 37 -12.13 -22.09 4.52
CA GLN A 37 -12.83 -20.91 3.97
C GLN A 37 -12.56 -20.69 2.49
N LEU A 38 -11.35 -21.00 2.02
CA LEU A 38 -10.93 -20.81 0.64
C LEU A 38 -11.14 -22.07 -0.22
N MET A 39 -11.64 -23.16 0.37
CA MET A 39 -11.82 -24.47 -0.30
C MET A 39 -10.52 -25.00 -0.94
N VAL A 40 -9.40 -24.83 -0.25
CA VAL A 40 -8.07 -25.31 -0.65
C VAL A 40 -7.46 -26.17 0.46
N SER A 41 -6.30 -26.79 0.21
CA SER A 41 -5.55 -27.48 1.28
C SER A 41 -4.78 -26.49 2.15
N ALA A 42 -4.30 -26.94 3.32
CA ALA A 42 -3.53 -26.09 4.23
C ALA A 42 -2.15 -25.67 3.69
N THR A 43 -1.57 -26.45 2.76
CA THR A 43 -0.24 -26.17 2.17
C THR A 43 -0.17 -24.82 1.44
N PRO A 44 -0.99 -24.54 0.40
CA PRO A 44 -0.92 -23.25 -0.31
C PRO A 44 -1.24 -22.06 0.61
N VAL A 45 -2.07 -22.26 1.63
CA VAL A 45 -2.34 -21.22 2.65
C VAL A 45 -1.09 -20.94 3.48
N ARG A 46 -0.42 -21.98 3.98
CA ARG A 46 0.81 -21.82 4.77
C ARG A 46 1.92 -21.19 3.94
N ASP A 47 2.08 -21.59 2.70
CA ASP A 47 3.08 -21.02 1.78
C ASP A 47 2.78 -19.54 1.50
N SER A 48 1.49 -19.20 1.33
CA SER A 48 1.05 -17.81 1.15
C SER A 48 1.32 -16.97 2.40
N LEU A 49 1.05 -17.50 3.59
CA LEU A 49 1.34 -16.82 4.87
C LEU A 49 2.86 -16.64 5.09
N ASN A 50 3.70 -17.59 4.67
CA ASN A 50 5.16 -17.42 4.70
C ASN A 50 5.64 -16.33 3.74
N ARG A 51 5.04 -16.22 2.55
CA ARG A 51 5.34 -15.11 1.64
C ARG A 51 4.93 -13.77 2.23
N LEU A 52 3.72 -13.67 2.77
CA LEU A 52 3.20 -12.47 3.44
C LEU A 52 4.02 -12.09 4.68
N LEU A 53 4.61 -13.07 5.38
CA LEU A 53 5.57 -12.83 6.45
C LEU A 53 6.84 -12.14 5.92
N GLY A 54 7.38 -12.60 4.79
CA GLY A 54 8.52 -11.96 4.12
C GLY A 54 8.23 -10.54 3.60
N GLU A 55 6.97 -10.24 3.30
CA GLU A 55 6.50 -8.92 2.88
C GLU A 55 6.14 -8.01 4.07
N GLY A 56 6.18 -8.53 5.31
CA GLY A 56 5.86 -7.79 6.53
C GLY A 56 4.36 -7.54 6.76
N LEU A 57 3.49 -8.21 6.00
CA LEU A 57 2.03 -8.14 6.14
C LEU A 57 1.47 -9.10 7.19
N VAL A 58 2.29 -10.05 7.63
CA VAL A 58 2.00 -11.03 8.68
C VAL A 58 3.22 -11.13 9.58
N VAL A 59 3.02 -11.40 10.86
CA VAL A 59 4.11 -11.74 11.81
C VAL A 59 3.94 -13.16 12.33
N LEU A 60 5.05 -13.79 12.72
CA LEU A 60 5.06 -15.11 13.34
C LEU A 60 5.41 -14.97 14.82
N HIS A 61 4.53 -15.43 15.71
CA HIS A 61 4.77 -15.44 17.15
C HIS A 61 4.93 -16.88 17.67
N PRO A 62 5.95 -17.18 18.49
CA PRO A 62 6.12 -18.49 19.11
C PRO A 62 4.84 -18.96 19.83
N GLY A 63 4.42 -20.20 19.56
CA GLY A 63 3.22 -20.80 20.17
C GLY A 63 1.86 -20.31 19.63
N LEU A 64 1.79 -19.16 18.96
CA LEU A 64 0.54 -18.61 18.39
C LEU A 64 0.47 -18.77 16.86
N GLY A 65 1.61 -18.90 16.19
CA GLY A 65 1.67 -19.00 14.74
C GLY A 65 1.57 -17.63 14.07
N PHE A 66 0.93 -17.58 12.89
CA PHE A 66 0.79 -16.35 12.10
C PHE A 66 -0.27 -15.41 12.70
N LEU A 67 0.06 -14.12 12.75
CA LEU A 67 -0.79 -13.07 13.29
C LEU A 67 -0.80 -11.86 12.34
N VAL A 68 -1.92 -11.14 12.30
CA VAL A 68 -1.97 -9.79 11.72
C VAL A 68 -1.07 -8.87 12.57
N PRO A 69 -0.16 -8.10 11.96
CA PRO A 69 0.74 -7.20 12.69
C PRO A 69 -0.02 -6.19 13.56
N ARG A 70 0.55 -5.87 14.73
CA ARG A 70 0.12 -4.72 15.54
C ARG A 70 1.15 -3.62 15.34
N LEU A 71 0.77 -2.56 14.65
CA LEU A 71 1.63 -1.39 14.45
C LEU A 71 1.46 -0.44 15.64
N LEU A 72 2.59 0.11 16.10
CA LEU A 72 2.63 1.25 17.00
C LEU A 72 2.52 2.54 16.18
N GLU A 73 2.17 3.65 16.85
CA GLU A 73 2.11 4.96 16.20
C GLU A 73 3.44 5.32 15.51
N GLN A 74 4.56 5.02 16.16
CA GLN A 74 5.87 5.28 15.58
C GLN A 74 6.12 4.44 14.32
N ASP A 75 5.66 3.18 14.26
CA ASP A 75 5.82 2.34 13.07
C ASP A 75 5.10 2.95 11.86
N VAL A 76 3.89 3.49 12.08
CA VAL A 76 3.12 4.17 11.02
C VAL A 76 3.82 5.45 10.57
N ARG A 77 4.32 6.26 11.50
CA ARG A 77 5.06 7.49 11.20
C ARG A 77 6.33 7.19 10.40
N ASP A 78 7.07 6.15 10.78
CA ASP A 78 8.29 5.73 10.10
C ASP A 78 7.98 5.23 8.68
N LEU A 79 6.95 4.40 8.52
CA LEU A 79 6.52 3.92 7.20
C LEU A 79 6.08 5.05 6.27
N LEU A 80 5.29 6.01 6.77
CA LEU A 80 4.86 7.19 6.01
C LEU A 80 6.06 8.08 5.62
N THR A 81 7.01 8.27 6.54
CA THR A 81 8.24 9.04 6.28
C THR A 81 9.10 8.35 5.22
N CYS A 82 9.27 7.04 5.33
CA CYS A 82 9.96 6.24 4.32
C CYS A 82 9.27 6.37 2.95
N GLN A 83 7.94 6.17 2.88
CA GLN A 83 7.19 6.32 1.63
C GLN A 83 7.39 7.72 1.02
N HIS A 84 7.27 8.77 1.84
CA HIS A 84 7.45 10.14 1.38
C HIS A 84 8.84 10.38 0.75
N HIS A 85 9.91 10.01 1.44
CA HIS A 85 11.26 10.11 0.89
C HIS A 85 11.43 9.24 -0.37
N MET A 86 10.76 8.09 -0.41
CA MET A 86 10.83 7.21 -1.56
C MET A 86 10.23 7.85 -2.82
N LEU A 87 9.10 8.55 -2.67
CA LEU A 87 8.42 9.24 -3.75
C LEU A 87 9.20 10.47 -4.21
N LEU A 88 9.76 11.25 -3.28
CA LEU A 88 10.60 12.40 -3.64
C LEU A 88 11.81 11.98 -4.47
N HIS A 89 12.52 10.94 -4.04
CA HIS A 89 13.65 10.43 -4.81
C HIS A 89 13.23 9.90 -6.18
N ALA A 90 12.05 9.25 -6.29
CA ALA A 90 11.55 8.80 -7.58
C ALA A 90 11.31 9.97 -8.55
N LEU A 91 10.77 11.09 -8.05
CA LEU A 91 10.59 12.32 -8.83
C LEU A 91 11.91 12.99 -9.21
N GLU A 92 12.88 13.03 -8.28
CA GLU A 92 14.23 13.55 -8.55
C GLU A 92 14.95 12.74 -9.64
N ASP A 93 14.89 11.41 -9.54
CA ASP A 93 15.48 10.52 -10.54
C ASP A 93 14.81 10.69 -11.91
N ALA A 94 13.48 10.73 -11.94
CA ALA A 94 12.72 10.98 -13.15
C ALA A 94 13.03 12.34 -13.79
N THR A 95 13.24 13.38 -12.97
CA THR A 95 13.63 14.73 -13.45
C THR A 95 15.01 14.71 -14.10
N ARG A 96 15.95 13.94 -13.55
CA ARG A 96 17.34 13.85 -14.04
C ARG A 96 17.46 12.92 -15.25
N SER A 97 16.77 11.79 -15.24
CA SER A 97 16.97 10.67 -16.17
C SER A 97 15.83 10.49 -17.18
N GLY A 98 14.80 11.33 -17.09
CA GLY A 98 13.59 11.24 -17.89
C GLY A 98 12.60 10.22 -17.32
N LEU A 99 11.31 10.55 -17.42
CA LEU A 99 10.22 9.68 -16.98
C LEU A 99 10.17 8.38 -17.77
N ASP A 100 9.97 7.27 -17.07
CA ASP A 100 9.57 6.02 -17.70
C ASP A 100 8.07 6.05 -18.00
N HIS A 101 7.71 6.21 -19.28
CA HIS A 101 6.32 6.27 -19.73
C HIS A 101 5.71 4.87 -19.94
N SER A 102 6.45 3.80 -19.63
CA SER A 102 5.89 2.43 -19.69
C SER A 102 4.83 2.18 -18.61
N VAL A 103 4.74 3.07 -17.61
CA VAL A 103 3.74 3.06 -16.56
C VAL A 103 2.45 3.68 -17.10
N ALA A 104 1.46 2.84 -17.41
CA ALA A 104 0.13 3.32 -17.74
C ALA A 104 -0.48 4.05 -16.54
N ALA A 105 -1.19 5.16 -16.77
CA ALA A 105 -2.04 5.72 -15.71
C ALA A 105 -3.05 4.67 -15.29
N ALA A 106 -3.33 4.57 -13.99
CA ALA A 106 -4.52 3.87 -13.57
C ALA A 106 -5.77 4.51 -14.21
N ASP A 107 -6.56 3.70 -14.90
CA ASP A 107 -7.89 4.08 -15.39
C ASP A 107 -8.86 4.14 -14.19
N ASN A 108 -8.74 5.21 -13.40
CA ASN A 108 -9.67 5.50 -12.32
C ASN A 108 -10.98 6.01 -12.92
N THR A 109 -12.09 5.34 -12.61
CA THR A 109 -13.44 5.86 -12.89
C THR A 109 -13.94 6.72 -11.72
N ALA A 110 -14.99 7.51 -11.95
CA ALA A 110 -15.61 8.34 -10.91
C ALA A 110 -16.03 7.56 -9.64
N ASP A 111 -16.36 6.27 -9.80
CA ASP A 111 -16.78 5.39 -8.70
C ASP A 111 -15.62 4.64 -8.02
N THR A 112 -14.38 4.89 -8.43
CA THR A 112 -13.22 4.19 -7.87
C THR A 112 -12.99 4.61 -6.41
N PRO A 113 -12.92 3.66 -5.46
CA PRO A 113 -12.69 3.97 -4.05
C PRO A 113 -11.42 4.80 -3.84
N LEU A 114 -11.45 5.77 -2.93
CA LEU A 114 -10.32 6.65 -2.61
C LEU A 114 -9.05 5.85 -2.24
N THR A 115 -9.22 4.73 -1.54
CA THR A 115 -8.13 3.83 -1.16
C THR A 115 -7.44 3.22 -2.38
N THR A 116 -8.21 2.78 -3.37
CA THR A 116 -7.69 2.26 -4.65
C THR A 116 -6.98 3.36 -5.43
N ARG A 117 -7.61 4.54 -5.53
CA ARG A 117 -7.05 5.72 -6.19
C ARG A 117 -5.70 6.13 -5.61
N ARG A 118 -5.62 6.27 -4.28
CA ARG A 118 -4.37 6.57 -3.56
C ARG A 118 -3.29 5.56 -3.89
N ARG A 119 -3.58 4.27 -3.77
CA ARG A 119 -2.57 3.21 -3.99
C ARG A 119 -2.06 3.19 -5.42
N ALA A 120 -2.95 3.40 -6.39
CA ALA A 120 -2.58 3.54 -7.79
C ALA A 120 -1.65 4.74 -8.00
N LEU A 121 -2.01 5.92 -7.49
CA LEU A 121 -1.16 7.12 -7.59
C LEU A 121 0.23 6.89 -6.99
N ILE A 122 0.31 6.29 -5.78
CA ILE A 122 1.58 6.01 -5.11
C ILE A 122 2.42 5.01 -5.93
N ALA A 123 1.79 3.98 -6.48
CA ALA A 123 2.46 3.00 -7.33
C ALA A 123 2.99 3.65 -8.62
N ASP A 124 2.21 4.50 -9.27
CA ASP A 124 2.60 5.20 -10.50
C ASP A 124 3.78 6.14 -10.23
N LEU A 125 3.72 6.94 -9.16
CA LEU A 125 4.81 7.82 -8.74
C LEU A 125 6.08 7.04 -8.39
N ALA A 126 5.95 5.92 -7.68
CA ALA A 126 7.10 5.09 -7.32
C ALA A 126 7.78 4.45 -8.55
N GLN A 127 7.01 4.15 -9.60
CA GLN A 127 7.52 3.61 -10.85
C GLN A 127 8.07 4.69 -11.81
N ALA A 128 7.94 5.98 -11.47
CA ALA A 128 8.59 7.06 -12.22
C ALA A 128 10.12 6.92 -12.26
N CYS A 129 10.69 6.27 -11.24
CA CYS A 129 12.10 5.91 -11.18
C CYS A 129 12.40 4.69 -12.07
N ARG A 130 13.51 4.74 -12.83
CA ARG A 130 13.95 3.63 -13.68
C ARG A 130 14.47 2.41 -12.90
N ASN A 131 14.60 2.53 -11.58
CA ASN A 131 15.07 1.44 -10.73
C ASN A 131 13.91 0.51 -10.33
N ARG A 132 13.84 -0.67 -10.94
CA ARG A 132 12.79 -1.66 -10.64
C ARG A 132 12.79 -2.14 -9.19
N ALA A 133 13.95 -2.19 -8.52
CA ALA A 133 14.00 -2.56 -7.10
C ALA A 133 13.30 -1.51 -6.22
N TRP A 134 13.30 -0.25 -6.67
CA TRP A 134 12.63 0.85 -5.97
C TRP A 134 11.12 0.67 -5.94
N GLY A 135 10.51 0.40 -7.10
CA GLY A 135 9.07 0.16 -7.21
C GLY A 135 8.60 -1.01 -6.33
N TYR A 136 9.40 -2.08 -6.26
CA TYR A 136 9.12 -3.21 -5.36
C TYR A 136 9.11 -2.81 -3.88
N LEU A 137 10.14 -2.10 -3.41
CA LEU A 137 10.23 -1.66 -2.02
C LEU A 137 9.13 -0.63 -1.68
N ALA A 138 8.81 0.28 -2.60
CA ALA A 138 7.75 1.25 -2.42
C ALA A 138 6.39 0.56 -2.27
N GLN A 139 6.13 -0.47 -3.07
CA GLN A 139 4.91 -1.26 -2.96
C GLN A 139 4.83 -2.02 -1.64
N GLN A 140 5.94 -2.56 -1.11
CA GLN A 140 5.95 -3.21 0.21
C GLN A 140 5.62 -2.22 1.34
N ILE A 141 6.12 -0.98 1.27
CA ILE A 141 5.79 0.06 2.23
C ILE A 141 4.30 0.45 2.12
N ASP A 142 3.80 0.66 0.90
CA ASP A 142 2.37 0.96 0.66
C ASP A 142 1.47 -0.16 1.16
N ASP A 143 1.84 -1.42 0.92
CA ASP A 143 1.10 -2.58 1.39
C ASP A 143 0.99 -2.63 2.91
N ARG A 144 2.08 -2.31 3.62
CA ARG A 144 2.10 -2.27 5.10
C ARG A 144 1.29 -1.10 5.66
N LEU A 145 1.18 0.00 4.91
CA LEU A 145 0.36 1.16 5.26
C LEU A 145 -1.12 0.96 4.91
N ALA A 146 -1.43 0.12 3.93
CA ALA A 146 -2.79 -0.03 3.39
C ALA A 146 -3.87 -0.31 4.44
N PRO A 147 -3.69 -1.20 5.44
CA PRO A 147 -4.72 -1.43 6.45
C PRO A 147 -5.02 -0.18 7.28
N VAL A 148 -3.98 0.57 7.65
CA VAL A 148 -4.11 1.81 8.43
C VAL A 148 -4.77 2.92 7.62
N LEU A 149 -4.42 3.02 6.33
CA LEU A 149 -4.95 4.03 5.43
C LEU A 149 -6.29 3.63 4.79
N HIS A 150 -6.79 2.42 5.03
CA HIS A 150 -8.08 1.97 4.49
C HIS A 150 -9.24 2.86 4.94
N HIS A 151 -9.15 3.42 6.14
CA HIS A 151 -10.15 4.29 6.76
C HIS A 151 -9.72 5.77 6.81
N GLU A 152 -8.75 6.18 6.00
CA GLU A 152 -8.18 7.54 6.11
C GLU A 152 -9.22 8.65 5.89
N ALA A 153 -10.21 8.43 5.03
CA ALA A 153 -11.29 9.40 4.76
C ALA A 153 -12.29 9.55 5.91
N GLU A 154 -12.26 8.65 6.91
CA GLU A 154 -13.05 8.77 8.13
C GLU A 154 -12.32 9.58 9.21
N VAL A 155 -11.01 9.80 9.04
CA VAL A 155 -10.14 10.49 10.00
C VAL A 155 -9.67 11.84 9.48
N LEU A 156 -9.42 11.94 8.18
CA LEU A 156 -8.92 13.14 7.50
C LEU A 156 -10.03 13.75 6.64
N GLU A 157 -10.21 15.06 6.77
CA GLU A 157 -11.11 15.83 5.91
C GLU A 157 -10.52 15.99 4.50
N ASP A 158 -11.36 16.25 3.49
CA ASP A 158 -10.92 16.62 2.13
C ASP A 158 -9.92 15.68 1.45
N VAL A 159 -9.88 14.39 1.81
CA VAL A 159 -8.98 13.39 1.19
C VAL A 159 -9.23 13.30 -0.32
N ALA A 160 -10.49 13.36 -0.75
CA ALA A 160 -10.84 13.30 -2.17
C ALA A 160 -10.23 14.48 -2.96
N ALA A 161 -10.43 15.71 -2.49
CA ALA A 161 -9.91 16.91 -3.15
C ALA A 161 -8.37 16.96 -3.17
N GLU A 162 -7.72 16.47 -2.11
CA GLU A 162 -6.26 16.31 -2.08
C GLU A 162 -5.77 15.32 -3.14
N LEU A 163 -6.44 14.16 -3.27
CA LEU A 163 -6.11 13.17 -4.30
C LEU A 163 -6.37 13.70 -5.71
N ASP A 164 -7.49 14.39 -5.94
CA ASP A 164 -7.79 15.02 -7.22
C ASP A 164 -6.67 15.97 -7.63
N SER A 165 -6.18 16.81 -6.69
CA SER A 165 -5.10 17.76 -6.93
C SER A 165 -3.77 17.07 -7.28
N LEU A 166 -3.44 15.98 -6.59
CA LEU A 166 -2.23 15.20 -6.84
C LEU A 166 -2.30 14.46 -8.18
N GLU A 167 -3.42 13.81 -8.48
CA GLU A 167 -3.64 13.07 -9.72
C GLU A 167 -3.62 14.00 -10.94
N GLU A 168 -4.28 15.16 -10.86
CA GLU A 168 -4.25 16.17 -11.93
C GLU A 168 -2.82 16.68 -12.15
N THR A 169 -2.11 17.01 -11.07
CA THR A 169 -0.72 17.51 -11.15
C THR A 169 0.21 16.44 -11.72
N TRP A 170 0.06 15.19 -11.29
CA TRP A 170 0.84 14.06 -11.80
C TRP A 170 0.58 13.81 -13.29
N SER A 171 -0.70 13.77 -13.69
CA SER A 171 -1.10 13.61 -15.09
C SER A 171 -0.49 14.69 -15.98
N ARG A 172 -0.65 15.96 -15.60
CA ARG A 172 -0.06 17.09 -16.33
C ARG A 172 1.47 17.04 -16.41
N ALA A 173 2.13 16.68 -15.30
CA ALA A 173 3.59 16.61 -15.27
C ALA A 173 4.11 15.44 -16.14
N ARG A 174 3.43 14.30 -16.09
CA ARG A 174 3.75 13.13 -16.90
C ARG A 174 3.63 13.39 -18.39
N ASP A 175 2.62 14.14 -18.80
CA ASP A 175 2.38 14.49 -20.20
C ASP A 175 3.24 15.70 -20.68
N GLY A 176 4.18 16.16 -19.84
CA GLY A 176 5.08 17.29 -20.16
C GLY A 176 4.43 18.68 -20.06
N GLY A 177 3.20 18.77 -19.56
CA GLY A 177 2.46 20.01 -19.36
C GLY A 177 2.82 20.77 -18.06
N ALA A 178 3.67 20.19 -17.21
CA ALA A 178 4.21 20.82 -16.01
C ALA A 178 5.54 20.18 -15.57
N PRO A 179 6.42 20.88 -14.83
CA PRO A 179 7.60 20.25 -14.22
C PRO A 179 7.22 19.27 -13.11
N LEU A 180 7.91 18.13 -12.99
CA LEU A 180 7.69 17.16 -11.90
C LEU A 180 7.86 17.75 -10.49
N ALA A 181 8.69 18.79 -10.36
CA ALA A 181 8.92 19.48 -9.09
C ALA A 181 7.65 20.10 -8.49
N THR A 182 6.59 20.32 -9.27
CA THR A 182 5.31 20.82 -8.74
C THR A 182 4.62 19.84 -7.79
N LEU A 183 4.95 18.54 -7.85
CA LEU A 183 4.42 17.51 -6.95
C LEU A 183 5.06 17.53 -5.56
N ILE A 184 6.30 18.00 -5.45
CA ILE A 184 7.07 17.98 -4.20
C ILE A 184 6.30 18.61 -3.02
N PRO A 185 5.79 19.87 -3.11
CA PRO A 185 5.04 20.46 -2.01
C PRO A 185 3.72 19.72 -1.71
N LEU A 186 3.04 19.19 -2.74
CA LEU A 186 1.80 18.43 -2.57
C LEU A 186 2.05 17.11 -1.82
N LEU A 187 3.10 16.38 -2.20
CA LEU A 187 3.51 15.14 -1.52
C LEU A 187 4.00 15.40 -0.09
N GLY A 188 4.63 16.55 0.16
CA GLY A 188 4.98 17.01 1.50
C GLY A 188 3.76 17.18 2.38
N SER A 189 2.76 17.94 1.92
CA SER A 189 1.49 18.12 2.65
C SER A 189 0.76 16.80 2.86
N PHE A 190 0.63 15.99 1.79
CA PHE A 190 -0.01 14.68 1.81
C PHE A 190 0.58 13.75 2.89
N ALA A 191 1.92 13.67 2.97
CA ALA A 191 2.60 12.86 3.97
C ALA A 191 2.46 13.45 5.38
N GLN A 192 2.68 14.77 5.54
CA GLN A 192 2.61 15.44 6.83
C GLN A 192 1.24 15.29 7.50
N ARG A 193 0.15 15.41 6.73
CA ARG A 193 -1.22 15.22 7.25
C ARG A 193 -1.43 13.82 7.81
N ARG A 194 -0.99 12.78 7.09
CA ARG A 194 -1.10 11.38 7.53
C ARG A 194 -0.18 11.08 8.71
N ILE A 195 1.03 11.63 8.72
CA ILE A 195 1.97 11.51 9.83
C ILE A 195 1.38 12.15 11.09
N ALA A 196 0.80 13.35 10.99
CA ALA A 196 0.15 14.03 12.10
C ALA A 196 -1.04 13.22 12.63
N ALA A 197 -1.80 12.57 11.75
CA ALA A 197 -2.96 11.76 12.08
C ALA A 197 -2.66 10.29 12.43
N ALA A 198 -1.39 9.86 12.49
CA ALA A 198 -1.01 8.46 12.66
C ALA A 198 -1.69 7.78 13.86
N SER A 199 -1.79 8.49 14.99
CA SER A 199 -2.47 8.00 16.19
C SER A 199 -3.97 7.75 15.95
N ALA A 200 -4.65 8.73 15.34
CA ALA A 200 -6.09 8.64 15.05
C ALA A 200 -6.42 7.55 14.02
N LEU A 201 -5.56 7.38 13.01
CA LEU A 201 -5.68 6.30 12.03
C LEU A 201 -5.55 4.92 12.68
N LEU A 202 -4.62 4.75 13.63
CA LEU A 202 -4.48 3.50 14.38
C LEU A 202 -5.66 3.21 15.30
N VAL A 203 -6.18 4.24 15.98
CA VAL A 203 -7.40 4.11 16.79
C VAL A 203 -8.56 3.64 15.91
N ARG A 204 -8.70 4.21 14.70
CA ARG A 204 -9.75 3.82 13.77
C ARG A 204 -9.61 2.39 13.26
N LEU A 205 -8.39 1.92 13.03
CA LEU A 205 -8.10 0.53 12.63
C LEU A 205 -8.44 -0.48 13.74
N ALA A 206 -8.36 -0.07 15.00
CA ALA A 206 -8.59 -0.95 16.16
C ALA A 206 -10.07 -1.04 16.58
N GLY A 207 -10.90 -0.06 16.20
CA GLY A 207 -12.33 0.04 16.55
C GLY A 207 -13.25 -0.41 15.43
#